data_AF-A0A7C6A7D6-F1
#
_entry.id   AF-A0A7C6A7D6-F1
#
_cell.length_a   1.000
_cell.length_b   1.000
_cell.length_c   1.000
_cell.angle_alpha   90.00
_cell.angle_beta   90.00
_cell.angle_gamma   90.00
#
_symmetry.space_group_name_H-M   'P 1'
#
loop_
_entity.id
_entity.type
_entity.pdbx_description
1 polymer ?
#
loop_
_entity_poly.entity_id
_entity_poly.type
_entity_poly.pdbx_seq_one_letter_code
_entity_poly.pdbx_strand_id
1 'polypeptide(L)' 'MGYNFDPQTNVVDVLIHRLRKKIDDPFEKKLIHTVHGAGYVLKEK' A
#
# COMPACT_ATOMS: atom_id res chain seq x y z
N MET A 1 7.24 23.31 -5.54
CA MET A 1 6.91 21.89 -5.80
C MET A 1 7.78 21.04 -4.90
N GLY A 2 7.43 20.96 -3.61
CA GLY A 2 8.19 20.19 -2.64
C GLY A 2 7.85 18.72 -2.75
N TYR A 3 8.65 17.97 -3.51
CA TYR A 3 8.72 16.53 -3.31
C TYR A 3 9.34 16.33 -1.93
N ASN A 4 8.50 16.17 -0.91
CA ASN A 4 8.91 15.60 0.37
C ASN A 4 9.32 14.16 0.08
N PHE A 5 10.60 13.99 -0.26
CA PHE A 5 11.22 12.68 -0.38
C PHE A 5 11.37 12.15 1.04
N ASP A 6 10.31 11.55 1.54
CA ASP A 6 10.29 10.91 2.85
C ASP A 6 10.83 9.49 2.66
N PRO A 7 12.10 9.19 3.03
CA PRO A 7 12.70 7.88 2.79
C PRO A 7 11.93 6.76 3.51
N GLN A 8 11.10 7.09 4.49
CA GLN A 8 10.19 6.15 5.16
C GLN A 8 9.06 5.70 4.23
N THR A 9 8.51 6.57 3.38
CA THR A 9 7.45 6.22 2.42
C THR A 9 7.92 5.15 1.44
N ASN A 10 9.18 5.21 0.99
CA ASN A 10 9.74 4.18 0.11
C ASN A 10 9.71 2.79 0.78
N VAL A 11 10.06 2.72 2.07
CA VAL A 11 10.01 1.46 2.83
C VAL A 11 8.58 0.97 3.00
N VAL A 12 7.64 1.86 3.32
CA VAL A 12 6.21 1.52 3.44
C VAL A 12 5.68 0.95 2.11
N ASP A 13 5.98 1.58 0.98
CA ASP A 13 5.54 1.13 -0.33
C ASP A 13 6.10 -0.26 -0.68
N VAL A 14 7.38 -0.50 -0.38
CA VAL A 14 8.02 -1.82 -0.57
C VAL A 14 7.37 -2.89 0.30
N LEU A 15 7.06 -2.57 1.56
CA LEU A 15 6.40 -3.50 2.47
C LEU A 15 4.96 -3.79 2.03
N ILE A 16 4.20 -2.77 1.62
CA ILE A 16 2.85 -2.93 1.08
C ILE A 16 2.87 -3.75 -0.21
N HIS A 17 3.84 -3.54 -1.10
CA HIS A 17 4.00 -4.36 -2.30
C HIS A 17 4.26 -5.83 -1.97
N ARG A 18 5.17 -6.10 -1.03
CA ARG A 18 5.45 -7.47 -0.57
C ARG A 18 4.25 -8.11 0.12
N LEU A 19 3.47 -7.33 0.87
CA LEU A 19 2.27 -7.81 1.53
C LEU A 19 1.18 -8.17 0.52
N ARG A 20 0.90 -7.29 -0.46
CA ARG A 20 -0.04 -7.54 -1.56
C ARG A 20 0.27 -8.82 -2.32
N LYS A 21 1.56 -9.06 -2.62
CA LYS A 21 2.00 -10.32 -3.26
C LYS A 21 1.63 -11.58 -2.47
N LYS A 22 1.51 -11.49 -1.16
CA LYS A 22 1.21 -12.64 -0.28
C LYS A 22 -0.28 -12.79 0.00
N ILE A 23 -1.01 -11.69 0.19
CA ILE A 23 -2.40 -11.72 0.70
C ILE A 23 -3.45 -11.18 -0.26
N ASP A 24 -3.07 -10.46 -1.32
CA ASP A 24 -4.00 -9.93 -2.32
C ASP A 24 -3.85 -10.64 -3.66
N ASP A 25 -2.63 -10.82 -4.19
CA ASP A 25 -2.40 -11.41 -5.52
C ASP A 25 -2.98 -12.83 -5.70
N PRO A 26 -2.87 -13.76 -4.74
CA PRO A 26 -3.44 -15.10 -4.89
C PRO A 26 -4.94 -15.18 -4.59
N PHE A 27 -5.59 -14.07 -4.21
CA PHE A 27 -6.99 -14.04 -3.82
C PHE A 27 -7.80 -13.10 -4.72
N GLU A 28 -9.06 -13.47 -4.98
CA GLU A 28 -9.95 -12.63 -5.80
C GLU A 28 -10.31 -11.31 -5.10
N LYS A 29 -10.41 -11.36 -3.76
CA LYS A 29 -10.70 -10.19 -2.93
C LYS A 29 -9.42 -9.53 -2.46
N LYS A 30 -9.21 -8.28 -2.89
CA LYS A 30 -8.10 -7.44 -2.42
C LYS A 30 -8.50 -6.67 -1.17
N LEU A 31 -7.67 -6.77 -0.12
CA LEU A 31 -7.89 -6.14 1.18
C LEU A 31 -7.17 -4.79 1.29
N ILE A 32 -6.06 -4.58 0.56
CA ILE A 32 -5.24 -3.37 0.69
C ILE A 32 -5.61 -2.32 -0.36
N HIS A 33 -6.21 -1.21 0.07
CA HIS A 33 -6.62 -0.10 -0.78
C HIS A 33 -5.74 1.12 -0.56
N THR A 34 -5.43 1.84 -1.64
CA THR A 34 -4.66 3.09 -1.58
C THR A 34 -5.62 4.27 -1.39
N VAL A 35 -5.37 5.11 -0.39
CA VAL A 35 -6.10 6.36 -0.12
C VAL A 35 -5.19 7.53 -0.46
N HIS A 36 -5.56 8.28 -1.49
CA HIS A 36 -4.76 9.42 -1.96
C HIS A 36 -4.57 10.45 -0.84
N GLY A 37 -3.32 10.85 -0.59
CA GLY A 37 -2.96 11.81 0.46
C GLY A 37 -3.01 11.27 1.90
N ALA A 38 -3.41 10.02 2.12
CA ALA A 38 -3.53 9.43 3.46
C ALA A 38 -2.75 8.11 3.64
N GLY A 39 -2.47 7.38 2.57
CA GLY A 39 -1.68 6.14 2.61
C GLY A 39 -2.49 4.90 2.22
N TYR A 40 -2.53 3.88 3.09
CA TYR A 40 -3.14 2.59 2.81
C TYR A 40 -4.16 2.21 3.87
N VAL A 41 -5.23 1.51 3.47
CA VAL A 41 -6.26 1.01 4.37
C VAL A 41 -6.56 -0.45 4.09
N LEU A 42 -6.80 -1.22 5.15
CA LEU A 42 -7.32 -2.58 5.07
C LEU A 42 -8.86 -2.51 5.11
N LYS A 43 -9.51 -2.96 4.04
CA LYS A 43 -10.97 -2.93 3.93
C LYS A 43 -11.49 -4.08 3.07
N GLU A 44 -12.47 -4.81 3.59
CA GLU A 44 -13.33 -5.66 2.76
C GLU A 44 -14.39 -4.80 2.07
N LYS A 45 -14.64 -5.11 0.80
CA LYS A 45 -15.79 -4.58 0.06
C LYS A 45 -17.01 -5.44 0.30
#